data_AF-A0A1Z7WT35-F1
#
_entry.id   AF-A0A1Z7WT35-F1
#
_cell.length_a   1.000
_cell.length_b   1.000
_cell.length_c   1.000
_cell.angle_alpha   90.00
_cell.angle_beta   90.00
_cell.angle_gamma   90.00
#
_symmetry.space_group_name_H-M   'P 1'
#
loop_
_entity.id
_entity.type
_entity.pdbx_description
1 polymer ?
#
loop_
_entity_poly.entity_id
_entity_poly.type
_entity_poly.pdbx_seq_one_letter_code
_entity_poly.pdbx_strand_id
1 'polypeptide(L)'
;MATEVGIIKTLIGTAVATATDGSQRTLQAGDRVYQDEVISTGAAGAVEVEFTDGSVMTLGRSSQSILDIDVFNPQDVAQAPEDVDSEVDALQQALLDGADPSQVADATAAGAGTAGGNEGTEFVQVIHEAPEVTPESGFDTTGITVEFDDGRVEEVFDDTPTAGITTVLLDEDDLGERQEQELFEDYAALEDAFETSTGFEADRAYAQGVDDEAEGDDLPPGALTVLSGTLNADFGNDGPGDIVFNAEATQPAGLTSGGEDIQYWVSDDGHSLVGYVIKESDYSLKSISLDQTPPTSEYAEIIFTAELTNVDTGEFRVALYGPVDHPDGATEDNLFVNLGFTISDFDGDTAAGALRLDIDDDSPIIDENQHQGEGEDLTADEDDIDGRGNDDYAPGDDDSNNYQWLPLNFGADGPAADDPVALSPEGIVDQYGNALTSNGVEIQYTWDADSDTLIGYTDDVTSPVLTILVEDVEQDGAGVYIDLFD
;
A
#
# COMPACT_ATOMS: atom_id res chain seq x y z
N MET A 1 1.26 42.27 -21.79
CA MET A 1 2.35 41.42 -22.30
C MET A 1 2.74 40.54 -21.15
N ALA A 2 2.74 39.22 -21.31
CA ALA A 2 3.11 38.31 -20.25
C ALA A 2 4.60 38.53 -19.91
N THR A 3 4.91 38.75 -18.64
CA THR A 3 6.30 38.92 -18.16
C THR A 3 6.88 37.54 -17.95
N GLU A 4 7.98 37.20 -18.63
CA GLU A 4 8.70 35.94 -18.39
C GLU A 4 9.36 35.99 -17.00
N VAL A 5 9.13 34.97 -16.18
CA VAL A 5 9.64 34.90 -14.80
C VAL A 5 10.68 33.81 -14.59
N GLY A 6 10.66 32.73 -15.38
CA GLY A 6 11.59 31.62 -15.25
C GLY A 6 11.54 30.59 -16.39
N ILE A 7 12.33 29.54 -16.24
CA ILE A 7 12.44 28.42 -17.18
C ILE A 7 12.37 27.09 -16.41
N ILE A 8 11.67 26.10 -16.97
CA ILE A 8 11.63 24.74 -16.44
C ILE A 8 12.99 24.06 -16.62
N LYS A 9 13.67 23.71 -15.54
CA LYS A 9 14.95 22.98 -15.56
C LYS A 9 14.75 21.49 -15.70
N THR A 10 13.89 20.96 -14.85
CA THR A 10 13.64 19.54 -14.71
C THR A 10 12.14 19.32 -14.70
N LEU A 11 11.69 18.33 -15.46
CA LEU A 11 10.29 17.90 -15.48
C LEU A 11 10.26 16.38 -15.55
N ILE A 12 9.58 15.78 -14.58
CA ILE A 12 9.26 14.35 -14.51
C ILE A 12 7.74 14.25 -14.55
N GLY A 13 7.18 13.30 -15.30
CA GLY A 13 5.73 13.16 -15.44
C GLY A 13 5.08 14.24 -16.31
N THR A 14 3.90 14.73 -15.90
CA THR A 14 3.13 15.75 -16.63
C THR A 14 3.01 17.03 -15.82
N ALA A 15 3.14 18.18 -16.48
CA ALA A 15 2.83 19.47 -15.88
C ALA A 15 2.16 20.41 -16.90
N VAL A 16 1.29 21.28 -16.41
CA VAL A 16 0.50 22.22 -17.22
C VAL A 16 0.64 23.61 -16.61
N ALA A 17 0.91 24.61 -17.46
CA ALA A 17 0.75 26.02 -17.11
C ALA A 17 -0.61 26.51 -17.59
N THR A 18 -1.35 27.17 -16.71
CA THR A 18 -2.61 27.84 -17.01
C THR A 18 -2.41 29.35 -16.93
N ALA A 19 -2.64 30.06 -18.03
CA ALA A 19 -2.53 31.52 -18.07
C ALA A 19 -3.78 32.21 -17.49
N THR A 20 -3.68 33.52 -17.24
CA THR A 20 -4.77 34.33 -16.67
C THR A 20 -6.04 34.39 -17.54
N ASP A 21 -5.93 34.04 -18.82
CA ASP A 21 -7.06 33.95 -19.75
C ASP A 21 -7.71 32.55 -19.79
N GLY A 22 -7.24 31.62 -18.93
CA GLY A 22 -7.69 30.24 -18.85
C GLY A 22 -7.07 29.32 -19.91
N SER A 23 -6.19 29.81 -20.78
CA SER A 23 -5.50 28.96 -21.74
C SER A 23 -4.49 28.05 -21.04
N GLN A 24 -4.48 26.78 -21.41
CA GLN A 24 -3.60 25.76 -20.84
C GLN A 24 -2.55 25.32 -21.85
N ARG A 25 -1.33 25.10 -21.37
CA ARG A 25 -0.21 24.56 -22.14
C ARG A 25 0.54 23.50 -21.34
N THR A 26 0.78 22.35 -21.95
CA THR A 26 1.65 21.32 -21.37
C THR A 26 3.09 21.83 -21.36
N LEU A 27 3.79 21.63 -20.24
CA LEU A 27 5.17 22.07 -20.03
C LEU A 27 6.15 20.95 -20.39
N GLN A 28 7.31 21.36 -20.90
CA GLN A 28 8.50 20.53 -21.09
C GLN A 28 9.73 21.20 -20.49
N ALA A 29 10.78 20.42 -20.23
CA ALA A 29 12.06 20.98 -19.80
C ALA A 29 12.59 21.97 -20.86
N GLY A 30 12.96 23.17 -20.42
CA GLY A 30 13.35 24.30 -21.27
C GLY A 30 12.23 25.27 -21.63
N ASP A 31 10.98 24.97 -21.27
CA ASP A 31 9.86 25.90 -21.49
C ASP A 31 9.93 27.09 -20.54
N ARG A 32 9.51 28.25 -21.04
CA ARG A 32 9.40 29.48 -20.26
C ARG A 32 8.11 29.49 -19.46
N VAL A 33 8.15 30.09 -18.28
CA VAL A 33 6.97 30.37 -17.46
C VAL A 33 6.81 31.87 -17.26
N TYR A 34 5.57 32.32 -17.12
CA TYR A 34 5.18 33.72 -17.09
C TYR A 34 4.51 34.09 -15.77
N GLN A 35 4.60 35.36 -15.40
CA GLN A 35 3.92 35.91 -14.23
C GLN A 35 2.42 35.68 -14.31
N ASP A 36 1.81 35.36 -13.16
CA ASP A 36 0.40 35.04 -12.96
C ASP A 36 -0.06 33.73 -13.62
N GLU A 37 0.85 32.90 -14.15
CA GLU A 37 0.51 31.53 -14.55
C GLU A 37 0.40 30.61 -13.34
N VAL A 38 -0.53 29.66 -13.43
CA VAL A 38 -0.63 28.57 -12.47
C VAL A 38 0.03 27.32 -13.03
N ILE A 39 1.05 26.83 -12.34
CA ILE A 39 1.73 25.57 -12.67
C ILE A 39 1.07 24.46 -11.86
N SER A 40 0.62 23.41 -12.54
CA SER A 40 0.03 22.21 -11.94
C SER A 40 0.76 20.96 -12.41
N THR A 41 1.13 20.08 -11.48
CA THR A 41 1.78 18.79 -11.75
C THR A 41 0.79 17.63 -11.60
N GLY A 42 0.95 16.59 -12.43
CA GLY A 42 0.15 15.37 -12.35
C GLY A 42 0.56 14.44 -11.19
N ALA A 43 -0.09 13.28 -11.10
CA ALA A 43 0.10 12.30 -10.02
C ALA A 43 1.53 11.71 -9.92
N ALA A 44 2.26 11.65 -11.03
CA ALA A 44 3.68 11.29 -11.10
C ALA A 44 4.57 12.50 -11.49
N GLY A 45 4.03 13.72 -11.35
CA GLY A 45 4.64 14.95 -11.83
C GLY A 45 5.59 15.59 -10.82
N ALA A 46 6.77 16.02 -11.27
CA ALA A 46 7.64 16.90 -10.49
C ALA A 46 8.29 17.93 -11.42
N VAL A 47 8.33 19.18 -10.99
CA VAL A 47 8.86 20.30 -11.78
C VAL A 47 9.82 21.13 -10.96
N GLU A 48 10.95 21.48 -11.55
CA GLU A 48 11.87 22.49 -11.05
C GLU A 48 11.87 23.69 -11.99
N VAL A 49 11.52 24.87 -11.46
CA VAL A 49 11.57 26.16 -12.15
C VAL A 49 12.81 26.91 -11.66
N GLU A 50 13.69 27.31 -12.57
CA GLU A 50 14.72 28.32 -12.29
C GLU A 50 14.18 29.69 -12.69
N PHE A 51 14.08 30.59 -11.73
CA PHE A 51 13.67 31.97 -11.98
C PHE A 51 14.81 32.80 -12.54
N THR A 52 14.48 33.95 -13.13
CA THR A 52 15.46 34.84 -13.76
C THR A 52 16.48 35.46 -12.79
N ASP A 53 16.23 35.43 -11.47
CA ASP A 53 17.17 35.82 -10.42
C ASP A 53 18.11 34.70 -9.96
N GLY A 54 17.95 33.48 -10.50
CA GLY A 54 18.70 32.29 -10.15
C GLY A 54 18.15 31.52 -8.94
N SER A 55 17.04 31.96 -8.34
CA SER A 55 16.32 31.17 -7.35
C SER A 55 15.59 29.99 -8.01
N VAL A 56 15.34 28.94 -7.24
CA VAL A 56 14.69 27.72 -7.73
C VAL A 56 13.42 27.42 -6.94
N MET A 57 12.40 26.96 -7.64
CA MET A 57 11.15 26.50 -7.06
C MET A 57 10.87 25.08 -7.53
N THR A 58 10.59 24.19 -6.60
CA THR A 58 10.26 22.79 -6.87
C THR A 58 8.81 22.50 -6.51
N LEU A 59 8.06 21.92 -7.43
CA LEU A 59 6.74 21.35 -7.19
C LEU A 59 6.82 19.84 -7.29
N GLY A 60 6.30 19.14 -6.27
CA GLY A 60 6.19 17.69 -6.24
C GLY A 60 4.93 17.18 -6.95
N ARG A 61 4.54 15.93 -6.67
CA ARG A 61 3.34 15.30 -7.23
C ARG A 61 2.07 16.03 -6.82
N SER A 62 1.07 16.05 -7.71
CA SER A 62 -0.28 16.59 -7.47
C SER A 62 -0.27 17.98 -6.79
N SER A 63 0.69 18.81 -7.17
CA SER A 63 0.92 20.12 -6.55
C SER A 63 0.57 21.22 -7.52
N GLN A 64 0.13 22.36 -6.99
CA GLN A 64 -0.22 23.53 -7.78
C GLN A 64 0.37 24.77 -7.11
N SER A 65 0.87 25.69 -7.92
CA SER A 65 1.30 27.00 -7.42
C SER A 65 1.14 28.08 -8.48
N ILE A 66 0.80 29.28 -8.03
CA ILE A 66 0.67 30.46 -8.89
C ILE A 66 2.00 31.22 -8.88
N LEU A 67 2.44 31.68 -10.05
CA LEU A 67 3.65 32.48 -10.19
C LEU A 67 3.34 33.96 -10.01
N ASP A 68 2.89 34.33 -8.81
CA ASP A 68 2.57 35.71 -8.45
C ASP A 68 3.80 36.49 -7.92
N ILE A 69 3.57 37.75 -7.53
CA ILE A 69 4.61 38.64 -6.99
C ILE A 69 5.21 38.15 -5.66
N ASP A 70 4.48 37.34 -4.90
CA ASP A 70 4.92 36.81 -3.61
C ASP A 70 5.80 35.57 -3.79
N VAL A 71 5.56 34.79 -4.86
CA VAL A 71 6.40 33.66 -5.29
C VAL A 71 7.62 34.13 -6.09
N PHE A 72 7.47 35.13 -6.96
CA PHE A 72 8.57 35.75 -7.68
C PHE A 72 8.28 37.21 -8.06
N ASN A 73 9.09 38.14 -7.57
CA ASN A 73 8.99 39.57 -7.91
C ASN A 73 10.01 39.96 -8.99
N PRO A 74 9.60 40.13 -10.27
CA PRO A 74 10.51 40.54 -11.34
C PRO A 74 11.10 41.95 -11.16
N GLN A 75 10.55 42.79 -10.26
CA GLN A 75 11.12 44.12 -9.97
C GLN A 75 12.33 44.07 -9.04
N ASP A 76 12.51 43.00 -8.27
CA ASP A 76 13.71 42.82 -7.44
C ASP A 76 14.95 42.57 -8.31
N VAL A 77 14.78 42.03 -9.52
CA VAL A 77 15.84 41.86 -10.53
C VAL A 77 16.12 43.17 -11.29
N ALA A 78 15.15 44.09 -11.34
CA ALA A 78 15.28 45.40 -12.01
C ALA A 78 15.87 46.49 -11.10
N GLN A 79 16.08 46.19 -9.81
CA GLN A 79 16.79 47.05 -8.87
C GLN A 79 18.03 46.34 -8.32
N ALA A 80 19.02 46.10 -9.17
CA ALA A 80 20.38 46.36 -8.69
C ALA A 80 20.42 47.88 -8.42
N PRO A 81 20.55 48.34 -7.16
CA PRO A 81 20.56 49.77 -6.91
C PRO A 81 21.85 50.32 -7.52
N GLU A 82 21.75 51.28 -8.45
CA GLU A 82 22.92 52.02 -8.96
C GLU A 82 23.66 52.76 -7.81
N ASP A 83 23.06 52.86 -6.62
CA ASP A 83 23.63 53.53 -5.45
C ASP A 83 24.44 52.63 -4.49
N VAL A 84 24.43 51.29 -4.62
CA VAL A 84 25.22 50.43 -3.70
C VAL A 84 26.71 50.65 -3.89
N ASP A 85 27.18 50.87 -5.13
CA ASP A 85 28.59 51.14 -5.39
C ASP A 85 29.03 52.50 -4.78
N SER A 86 28.14 53.50 -4.77
CA SER A 86 28.39 54.82 -4.17
C SER A 86 28.45 54.77 -2.63
N GLU A 87 27.56 53.99 -2.01
CA GLU A 87 27.51 53.82 -0.56
C GLU A 87 28.66 52.95 -0.04
N VAL A 88 29.06 51.91 -0.79
CA VAL A 88 30.23 51.09 -0.48
C VAL A 88 31.52 51.89 -0.62
N ASP A 89 31.66 52.73 -1.64
CA ASP A 89 32.80 53.65 -1.79
C ASP A 89 32.86 54.65 -0.63
N ALA A 90 31.71 55.21 -0.20
CA ALA A 90 31.64 56.13 0.93
C ALA A 90 32.00 55.46 2.27
N LEU A 91 31.53 54.23 2.52
CA LEU A 91 31.90 53.46 3.71
C LEU A 91 33.38 53.01 3.70
N GLN A 92 33.92 52.65 2.54
CA GLN A 92 35.35 52.30 2.41
C GLN A 92 36.25 53.51 2.64
N GLN A 93 35.86 54.71 2.16
CA GLN A 93 36.57 55.95 2.41
C GLN A 93 36.53 56.34 3.90
N ALA A 94 35.37 56.16 4.56
CA ALA A 94 35.22 56.39 5.99
C ALA A 94 36.07 55.44 6.85
N LEU A 95 36.24 54.18 6.43
CA LEU A 95 37.14 53.22 7.07
C LEU A 95 38.62 53.62 6.92
N LEU A 96 39.00 54.10 5.73
CA LEU A 96 40.35 54.59 5.42
C LEU A 96 40.72 55.87 6.18
N ASP A 97 39.73 56.73 6.45
CA ASP A 97 39.88 57.95 7.26
C ASP A 97 39.77 57.68 8.78
N GLY A 98 39.56 56.42 9.18
CA GLY A 98 39.55 55.97 10.57
C GLY A 98 38.27 56.30 11.35
N ALA A 99 37.15 56.53 10.66
CA ALA A 99 35.85 56.75 11.28
C ALA A 99 35.19 55.42 11.69
N ASP A 100 34.42 55.44 12.79
CA ASP A 100 33.67 54.28 13.30
C ASP A 100 32.36 54.07 12.49
N PRO A 101 32.19 52.93 11.80
CA PRO A 101 31.01 52.65 10.96
C PRO A 101 29.67 52.63 11.72
N SER A 102 29.69 52.43 13.04
CA SER A 102 28.48 52.40 13.87
C SER A 102 27.85 53.77 14.12
N GLN A 103 28.53 54.85 13.72
CA GLN A 103 28.07 56.24 13.88
C GLN A 103 27.70 56.91 12.55
N VAL A 104 27.90 56.23 11.41
CA VAL A 104 27.74 56.80 10.06
C VAL A 104 26.58 56.16 9.28
N ALA A 105 26.03 55.04 9.75
CA ALA A 105 24.80 54.48 9.18
C ALA A 105 23.57 55.31 9.60
N ASP A 106 22.61 55.47 8.69
CA ASP A 106 21.33 56.14 8.99
C ASP A 106 20.51 55.37 10.03
N ALA A 107 19.75 56.13 10.84
CA ALA A 107 18.99 55.60 11.97
C ALA A 107 17.84 54.67 11.55
N THR A 108 17.62 53.62 12.34
CA THR A 108 16.56 52.62 12.10
C THR A 108 15.15 53.16 12.37
N ALA A 109 14.22 52.81 11.49
CA ALA A 109 12.84 53.30 11.41
C ALA A 109 11.89 52.72 12.48
N ALA A 110 12.11 53.04 13.76
CA ALA A 110 11.12 52.83 14.82
C ALA A 110 10.69 54.18 15.42
N GLY A 111 9.47 54.60 15.09
CA GLY A 111 8.95 55.95 15.32
C GLY A 111 8.85 56.38 16.80
N ALA A 112 9.26 57.63 17.04
CA ALA A 112 9.02 58.35 18.29
C ALA A 112 7.76 59.23 18.15
N GLY A 113 6.80 59.06 19.07
CA GLY A 113 5.59 59.88 19.13
C GLY A 113 5.83 61.28 19.69
N THR A 114 4.98 62.23 19.29
CA THR A 114 4.84 63.54 19.96
C THR A 114 3.39 64.00 20.01
N ALA A 115 3.05 64.58 21.16
CA ALA A 115 1.76 65.11 21.57
C ALA A 115 1.51 66.58 21.16
N GLY A 116 0.25 67.00 21.28
CA GLY A 116 -0.23 68.40 21.28
C GLY A 116 -1.20 68.66 20.13
N GLY A 117 -2.49 68.97 20.29
CA GLY A 117 -3.18 69.73 21.33
C GLY A 117 -3.60 71.08 20.73
N ASN A 118 -4.91 71.30 20.51
CA ASN A 118 -5.62 72.57 20.82
C ASN A 118 -7.10 72.47 20.41
N GLU A 119 -7.97 72.73 21.38
CA GLU A 119 -9.43 72.81 21.27
C GLU A 119 -9.85 74.21 20.77
N GLY A 120 -10.91 74.27 19.96
CA GLY A 120 -11.56 75.53 19.57
C GLY A 120 -13.04 75.30 19.27
N THR A 121 -13.90 75.71 20.20
CA THR A 121 -15.36 75.70 20.08
C THR A 121 -15.85 77.10 19.69
N GLU A 122 -16.76 77.22 18.72
CA GLU A 122 -17.74 78.30 18.70
C GLU A 122 -19.00 77.95 17.88
N PHE A 123 -20.13 78.52 18.31
CA PHE A 123 -21.51 78.09 18.12
C PHE A 123 -22.18 78.64 16.85
N VAL A 124 -23.23 77.93 16.42
CA VAL A 124 -24.05 78.19 15.23
C VAL A 124 -24.93 79.43 15.41
N GLN A 125 -24.88 80.35 14.43
CA GLN A 125 -25.86 81.43 14.27
C GLN A 125 -26.69 81.16 13.00
N VAL A 126 -27.95 80.76 13.15
CA VAL A 126 -28.90 80.59 12.04
C VAL A 126 -29.61 81.91 11.78
N ILE A 127 -29.40 82.46 10.59
CA ILE A 127 -30.13 83.62 10.07
C ILE A 127 -31.32 83.08 9.28
N HIS A 128 -32.55 83.31 9.76
CA HIS A 128 -33.78 82.89 9.07
C HIS A 128 -34.16 83.95 8.02
N GLU A 129 -33.56 83.87 6.85
CA GLU A 129 -33.89 84.71 5.71
C GLU A 129 -34.68 83.92 4.66
N ALA A 130 -35.99 84.18 4.64
CA ALA A 130 -36.95 83.88 3.56
C ALA A 130 -37.86 82.63 3.71
N PRO A 131 -39.10 82.73 3.18
CA PRO A 131 -40.29 82.03 3.65
C PRO A 131 -40.69 80.86 2.76
N GLU A 132 -41.53 79.97 3.32
CA GLU A 132 -42.46 79.08 2.60
C GLU A 132 -41.90 78.34 1.36
N VAL A 133 -41.48 77.10 1.59
CA VAL A 133 -41.11 76.13 0.56
C VAL A 133 -42.28 75.19 0.27
N THR A 134 -42.44 74.80 -1.00
CA THR A 134 -43.32 73.69 -1.40
C THR A 134 -42.89 72.41 -0.68
N PRO A 135 -43.83 71.64 -0.07
CA PRO A 135 -43.46 70.41 0.59
C PRO A 135 -43.05 69.36 -0.45
N GLU A 136 -41.75 69.04 -0.50
CA GLU A 136 -41.19 67.86 -1.17
C GLU A 136 -41.30 66.60 -0.29
N SER A 137 -42.15 66.63 0.75
CA SER A 137 -42.45 65.46 1.57
C SER A 137 -43.37 64.49 0.84
N GLY A 138 -42.84 63.86 -0.20
CA GLY A 138 -43.10 62.48 -0.54
C GLY A 138 -41.76 61.74 -0.42
N PHE A 139 -41.77 60.50 0.04
CA PHE A 139 -40.60 59.67 -0.26
C PHE A 139 -40.53 59.58 -1.78
N ASP A 140 -39.41 60.02 -2.37
CA ASP A 140 -39.05 59.54 -3.69
C ASP A 140 -39.01 58.02 -3.58
N THR A 141 -40.08 57.35 -4.03
CA THR A 141 -39.97 55.93 -4.29
C THR A 141 -39.11 55.85 -5.54
N THR A 142 -37.80 55.75 -5.34
CA THR A 142 -36.97 54.95 -6.24
C THR A 142 -37.81 53.71 -6.49
N GLY A 143 -38.33 53.53 -7.71
CA GLY A 143 -39.06 52.31 -8.06
C GLY A 143 -38.21 51.14 -7.60
N ILE A 144 -38.84 50.05 -7.13
CA ILE A 144 -38.13 48.85 -6.67
C ILE A 144 -37.00 48.60 -7.66
N THR A 145 -35.79 48.96 -7.23
CA THR A 145 -34.59 48.62 -7.93
C THR A 145 -34.25 47.32 -7.25
N VAL A 146 -34.82 46.24 -7.78
CA VAL A 146 -34.17 44.96 -7.58
C VAL A 146 -32.88 45.12 -8.36
N GLU A 147 -31.83 45.62 -7.70
CA GLU A 147 -30.53 45.02 -7.96
C GLU A 147 -30.74 43.56 -7.62
N PHE A 148 -31.01 42.75 -8.65
CA PHE A 148 -30.53 41.40 -8.57
C PHE A 148 -29.03 41.61 -8.46
N ASP A 149 -28.49 41.32 -7.28
CA ASP A 149 -27.05 41.26 -7.07
C ASP A 149 -26.50 40.44 -8.24
N ASP A 150 -25.86 41.14 -9.17
CA ASP A 150 -25.45 40.58 -10.46
C ASP A 150 -24.21 39.75 -10.15
N GLY A 151 -24.46 38.49 -9.76
CA GLY A 151 -23.43 37.56 -9.33
C GLY A 151 -23.30 37.39 -7.82
N ARG A 152 -24.39 37.01 -7.14
CA ARG A 152 -24.19 35.89 -6.21
C ARG A 152 -23.65 34.77 -7.09
N VAL A 153 -22.35 34.52 -7.01
CA VAL A 153 -21.81 33.22 -7.34
C VAL A 153 -22.66 32.29 -6.49
N GLU A 154 -23.50 31.44 -7.11
CA GLU A 154 -23.88 30.23 -6.40
C GLU A 154 -22.55 29.60 -6.05
N GLU A 155 -22.17 29.66 -4.77
CA GLU A 155 -21.32 28.62 -4.26
C GLU A 155 -22.07 27.36 -4.64
N VAL A 156 -21.53 26.65 -5.63
CA VAL A 156 -22.07 25.36 -6.04
C VAL A 156 -21.95 24.56 -4.76
N PHE A 157 -23.06 24.37 -4.06
CA PHE A 157 -23.06 23.44 -2.95
C PHE A 157 -22.73 22.11 -3.60
N ASP A 158 -21.60 21.53 -3.19
CA ASP A 158 -21.19 20.22 -3.66
C ASP A 158 -22.10 19.21 -2.97
N ASP A 159 -23.28 19.07 -3.56
CA ASP A 159 -24.33 18.17 -3.13
C ASP A 159 -24.10 16.77 -3.74
N THR A 160 -23.12 16.63 -4.65
CA THR A 160 -22.84 15.34 -5.28
C THR A 160 -21.82 14.57 -4.46
N PRO A 161 -22.15 13.34 -4.02
CA PRO A 161 -21.21 12.52 -3.28
C PRO A 161 -20.02 12.13 -4.17
N THR A 162 -18.86 11.90 -3.56
CA THR A 162 -17.67 11.38 -4.23
C THR A 162 -17.09 10.21 -3.45
N ALA A 163 -16.58 9.22 -4.18
CA ALA A 163 -15.92 8.07 -3.59
C ALA A 163 -14.67 7.72 -4.42
N GLY A 164 -13.60 7.38 -3.71
CA GLY A 164 -12.30 7.06 -4.30
C GLY A 164 -11.85 5.64 -4.01
N ILE A 165 -10.56 5.39 -4.26
CA ILE A 165 -9.88 4.17 -3.84
C ILE A 165 -9.35 4.39 -2.42
N THR A 166 -9.63 3.45 -1.53
CA THR A 166 -9.02 3.33 -0.21
C THR A 166 -8.18 2.08 -0.22
N THR A 167 -6.88 2.18 0.08
CA THR A 167 -5.99 1.00 0.10
C THR A 167 -5.73 0.59 1.54
N VAL A 168 -5.80 -0.71 1.80
CA VAL A 168 -5.28 -1.36 3.01
C VAL A 168 -4.16 -2.30 2.60
N LEU A 169 -3.09 -2.30 3.38
CA LEU A 169 -1.98 -3.22 3.21
C LEU A 169 -2.22 -4.40 4.15
N LEU A 170 -2.13 -5.60 3.61
CA LEU A 170 -2.30 -6.88 4.27
C LEU A 170 -1.11 -7.74 3.86
N ASP A 171 -0.77 -8.67 4.73
CA ASP A 171 0.45 -9.45 4.63
C ASP A 171 0.11 -10.91 4.92
N GLU A 172 0.37 -11.78 3.94
CA GLU A 172 0.19 -13.23 4.11
C GLU A 172 1.27 -13.83 4.99
N ASP A 173 2.46 -13.26 4.97
CA ASP A 173 3.61 -13.68 5.77
C ASP A 173 3.34 -13.56 7.28
N ASP A 174 2.45 -12.64 7.65
CA ASP A 174 2.06 -12.38 9.03
C ASP A 174 0.78 -13.10 9.49
N LEU A 175 0.26 -14.02 8.67
CA LEU A 175 -0.84 -14.90 9.05
C LEU A 175 -0.44 -15.79 10.24
N GLY A 176 -1.24 -15.76 11.31
CA GLY A 176 -1.01 -16.65 12.45
C GLY A 176 -1.89 -16.40 13.67
N GLU A 177 -1.63 -17.14 14.76
CA GLU A 177 -2.46 -17.13 15.98
C GLU A 177 -2.52 -15.76 16.69
N ARG A 178 -1.64 -14.81 16.36
CA ARG A 178 -1.45 -13.57 17.12
C ARG A 178 -2.67 -12.63 17.09
N GLN A 179 -3.52 -12.67 16.06
CA GLN A 179 -4.65 -11.73 15.94
C GLN A 179 -6.02 -12.29 16.39
N GLU A 180 -6.17 -13.60 16.65
CA GLU A 180 -7.50 -14.20 16.92
C GLU A 180 -8.19 -13.71 18.21
N GLN A 181 -7.42 -13.26 19.22
CA GLN A 181 -7.98 -12.83 20.51
C GLN A 181 -8.68 -11.47 20.47
N GLU A 182 -8.35 -10.59 19.51
CA GLU A 182 -8.99 -9.27 19.40
C GLU A 182 -10.28 -9.29 18.55
N LEU A 183 -10.60 -10.44 17.93
CA LEU A 183 -11.61 -10.54 16.86
C LEU A 183 -12.79 -11.48 17.17
N PHE A 184 -12.73 -12.22 18.27
CA PHE A 184 -13.68 -13.31 18.54
C PHE A 184 -15.13 -12.83 18.70
N GLU A 185 -15.36 -11.64 19.28
CA GLU A 185 -16.73 -11.18 19.59
C GLU A 185 -17.44 -10.59 18.35
N ASP A 186 -16.73 -10.00 17.40
CA ASP A 186 -17.34 -9.35 16.23
C ASP A 186 -17.56 -10.32 15.06
N TYR A 187 -16.68 -11.32 14.90
CA TYR A 187 -16.81 -12.31 13.82
C TYR A 187 -18.05 -13.21 13.97
N ALA A 188 -18.48 -13.52 15.19
CA ALA A 188 -19.61 -14.43 15.42
C ALA A 188 -20.94 -13.95 14.82
N ALA A 189 -21.16 -12.62 14.77
CA ALA A 189 -22.37 -12.06 14.16
C ALA A 189 -22.33 -12.17 12.63
N LEU A 190 -21.16 -11.93 12.05
CA LEU A 190 -20.90 -12.09 10.62
C LEU A 190 -21.06 -13.56 10.19
N GLU A 191 -20.47 -14.47 10.96
CA GLU A 191 -20.58 -15.91 10.77
C GLU A 191 -22.06 -16.35 10.76
N ASP A 192 -22.85 -16.01 11.79
CA ASP A 192 -24.26 -16.38 11.86
C ASP A 192 -25.10 -15.82 10.68
N ALA A 193 -24.80 -14.60 10.25
CA ALA A 193 -25.46 -13.97 9.10
C ALA A 193 -25.12 -14.68 7.79
N PHE A 194 -23.84 -15.00 7.57
CA PHE A 194 -23.36 -15.76 6.43
C PHE A 194 -24.01 -17.14 6.38
N GLU A 195 -23.90 -17.93 7.45
CA GLU A 195 -24.43 -19.29 7.50
C GLU A 195 -25.94 -19.34 7.34
N THR A 196 -26.66 -18.37 7.91
CA THR A 196 -28.11 -18.26 7.74
C THR A 196 -28.49 -17.97 6.29
N SER A 197 -27.68 -17.16 5.60
CA SER A 197 -27.94 -16.75 4.21
C SER A 197 -27.56 -17.83 3.20
N THR A 198 -26.39 -18.45 3.36
CA THR A 198 -25.82 -19.40 2.40
C THR A 198 -26.19 -20.85 2.71
N GLY A 199 -26.37 -21.18 3.99
CA GLY A 199 -26.59 -22.55 4.47
C GLY A 199 -25.31 -23.39 4.59
N PHE A 200 -24.14 -22.83 4.32
CA PHE A 200 -22.84 -23.48 4.59
C PHE A 200 -22.45 -23.28 6.05
N GLU A 201 -21.82 -24.29 6.66
CA GLU A 201 -21.05 -24.05 7.89
C GLU A 201 -19.82 -23.21 7.50
N ALA A 202 -19.48 -22.20 8.29
CA ALA A 202 -18.34 -21.32 8.04
C ALA A 202 -17.23 -21.60 9.06
N ASP A 203 -15.99 -21.61 8.57
CA ASP A 203 -14.78 -21.64 9.40
C ASP A 203 -13.79 -20.64 8.85
N ARG A 204 -12.97 -20.06 9.71
CA ARG A 204 -11.89 -19.19 9.21
C ARG A 204 -10.80 -20.08 8.65
N ALA A 205 -10.22 -19.65 7.52
CA ALA A 205 -8.96 -20.24 7.09
C ALA A 205 -7.94 -20.11 8.24
N TYR A 206 -7.09 -21.13 8.34
CA TYR A 206 -5.99 -21.16 9.29
C TYR A 206 -4.72 -21.47 8.51
N ALA A 207 -3.93 -20.43 8.28
CA ALA A 207 -2.61 -20.53 7.68
C ALA A 207 -1.57 -19.91 8.63
N GLN A 208 -0.30 -20.28 8.44
CA GLN A 208 0.84 -19.71 9.14
C GLN A 208 1.80 -19.18 8.09
N GLY A 209 2.02 -17.87 8.06
CA GLY A 209 3.11 -17.29 7.28
C GLY A 209 4.45 -17.49 7.98
N VAL A 210 5.53 -17.00 7.36
CA VAL A 210 6.92 -17.15 7.83
C VAL A 210 7.37 -16.02 8.78
N ASP A 211 6.67 -14.87 8.85
CA ASP A 211 6.94 -13.67 9.68
C ASP A 211 8.40 -13.20 9.56
N ASP A 212 8.88 -13.07 8.32
CA ASP A 212 10.25 -12.76 7.94
C ASP A 212 10.39 -11.38 7.22
N GLU A 213 11.53 -11.13 6.57
CA GLU A 213 11.78 -9.89 5.80
C GLU A 213 12.47 -10.27 4.47
N ALA A 214 11.86 -11.20 3.73
CA ALA A 214 12.37 -11.69 2.45
C ALA A 214 12.55 -10.55 1.40
N GLU A 215 13.30 -10.82 0.33
CA GLU A 215 13.54 -9.80 -0.70
C GLU A 215 12.28 -9.59 -1.55
N GLY A 216 11.49 -8.58 -1.23
CA GLY A 216 10.27 -8.23 -1.96
C GLY A 216 9.17 -7.77 -1.01
N ASP A 217 9.19 -8.31 0.22
CA ASP A 217 8.37 -7.88 1.35
C ASP A 217 8.48 -6.35 1.54
N ASP A 218 7.33 -5.69 1.43
CA ASP A 218 7.20 -4.24 1.58
C ASP A 218 6.52 -3.81 2.89
N LEU A 219 6.23 -4.79 3.75
CA LEU A 219 5.71 -4.66 5.09
C LEU A 219 6.76 -5.09 6.13
N PRO A 220 6.57 -4.77 7.42
CA PRO A 220 7.47 -5.23 8.47
C PRO A 220 6.86 -6.40 9.25
N PRO A 221 7.68 -7.31 9.81
CA PRO A 221 7.22 -8.41 10.65
C PRO A 221 6.24 -7.96 11.73
N GLY A 222 5.15 -8.70 11.89
CA GLY A 222 4.02 -8.34 12.74
C GLY A 222 3.06 -7.32 12.13
N ALA A 223 3.04 -7.18 10.81
CA ALA A 223 2.00 -6.50 10.06
C ALA A 223 0.61 -7.00 10.46
N LEU A 224 -0.37 -6.11 10.27
CA LEU A 224 -1.73 -6.38 10.69
C LEU A 224 -2.49 -7.11 9.58
N THR A 225 -2.81 -8.37 9.82
CA THR A 225 -3.80 -9.12 9.01
C THR A 225 -5.23 -8.61 9.23
N VAL A 226 -5.44 -7.78 10.26
CA VAL A 226 -6.71 -7.10 10.54
C VAL A 226 -6.52 -5.60 10.70
N LEU A 227 -7.17 -4.85 9.82
CA LEU A 227 -7.04 -3.41 9.74
C LEU A 227 -8.39 -2.70 9.84
N SER A 228 -8.43 -1.63 10.61
CA SER A 228 -9.54 -0.67 10.59
C SER A 228 -9.10 0.65 9.96
N GLY A 229 -10.04 1.28 9.25
CA GLY A 229 -9.78 2.54 8.58
C GLY A 229 -11.05 3.32 8.29
N THR A 230 -10.91 4.36 7.47
CA THR A 230 -12.03 5.15 6.97
C THR A 230 -11.96 5.20 5.45
N LEU A 231 -13.07 4.94 4.78
CA LEU A 231 -13.16 5.02 3.33
C LEU A 231 -12.92 6.46 2.86
N ASN A 232 -12.25 6.58 1.71
CA ASN A 232 -12.15 7.81 0.94
C ASN A 232 -13.51 8.08 0.27
N ALA A 233 -14.47 8.54 1.08
CA ALA A 233 -15.84 8.86 0.71
C ALA A 233 -16.21 10.23 1.27
N ASP A 234 -16.92 11.01 0.45
CA ASP A 234 -17.50 12.30 0.83
C ASP A 234 -18.97 12.29 0.39
N PHE A 235 -19.88 12.54 1.32
CA PHE A 235 -21.32 12.60 1.06
C PHE A 235 -21.79 13.98 0.61
N GLY A 236 -20.85 14.92 0.40
CA GLY A 236 -21.17 16.29 0.07
C GLY A 236 -21.91 17.00 1.21
N ASN A 237 -22.57 18.09 0.86
CA ASN A 237 -23.22 18.96 1.85
C ASN A 237 -24.55 18.41 2.39
N ASP A 238 -25.14 17.41 1.73
CA ASP A 238 -26.39 16.77 2.17
C ASP A 238 -26.17 15.81 3.34
N GLY A 239 -24.92 15.37 3.53
CA GLY A 239 -24.53 14.46 4.60
C GLY A 239 -24.85 13.00 4.29
N PRO A 240 -24.49 12.08 5.21
CA PRO A 240 -24.49 10.66 4.94
C PRO A 240 -25.89 10.10 4.69
N GLY A 241 -26.00 9.24 3.68
CA GLY A 241 -27.15 8.37 3.46
C GLY A 241 -26.81 6.94 3.88
N ASP A 242 -26.02 6.24 3.06
CA ASP A 242 -25.59 4.86 3.31
C ASP A 242 -24.32 4.52 2.53
N ILE A 243 -23.64 3.45 2.93
CA ILE A 243 -22.52 2.84 2.20
C ILE A 243 -22.82 1.36 2.09
N VAL A 244 -22.74 0.81 0.89
CA VAL A 244 -22.97 -0.62 0.65
C VAL A 244 -21.90 -1.20 -0.26
N PHE A 245 -21.42 -2.39 0.05
CA PHE A 245 -20.65 -3.19 -0.90
C PHE A 245 -21.52 -3.53 -2.11
N ASN A 246 -20.90 -3.50 -3.30
CA ASN A 246 -21.59 -3.84 -4.53
C ASN A 246 -21.91 -5.34 -4.56
N ALA A 247 -22.91 -5.72 -5.34
CA ALA A 247 -23.34 -7.11 -5.46
C ALA A 247 -22.19 -8.08 -5.81
N GLU A 248 -22.26 -9.30 -5.29
CA GLU A 248 -21.25 -10.37 -5.41
C GLU A 248 -20.73 -10.52 -6.85
N ALA A 249 -21.62 -10.57 -7.84
CA ALA A 249 -21.27 -10.74 -9.25
C ALA A 249 -20.49 -9.56 -9.88
N THR A 250 -20.32 -8.46 -9.15
CA THR A 250 -19.54 -7.28 -9.57
C THR A 250 -18.22 -7.13 -8.83
N GLN A 251 -17.98 -7.98 -7.83
CA GLN A 251 -16.68 -8.07 -7.16
C GLN A 251 -15.63 -8.69 -8.11
N PRO A 252 -14.33 -8.56 -7.80
CA PRO A 252 -13.26 -9.15 -8.61
C PRO A 252 -13.51 -10.64 -8.87
N ALA A 253 -13.06 -11.15 -10.01
CA ALA A 253 -13.24 -12.56 -10.37
C ALA A 253 -11.89 -13.17 -10.77
N GLY A 254 -11.77 -14.49 -10.62
CA GLY A 254 -10.55 -15.23 -10.94
C GLY A 254 -9.46 -15.12 -9.87
N LEU A 255 -9.85 -14.80 -8.63
CA LEU A 255 -8.99 -15.01 -7.46
C LEU A 255 -9.17 -16.44 -6.99
N THR A 256 -8.09 -17.06 -6.54
CA THR A 256 -8.09 -18.41 -5.97
C THR A 256 -7.40 -18.42 -4.61
N SER A 257 -7.63 -19.47 -3.83
CA SER A 257 -6.93 -19.75 -2.57
C SER A 257 -6.70 -21.26 -2.48
N GLY A 258 -5.43 -21.67 -2.47
CA GLY A 258 -5.03 -23.07 -2.62
C GLY A 258 -5.57 -23.69 -3.91
N GLY A 259 -5.64 -22.90 -4.99
CA GLY A 259 -6.17 -23.29 -6.30
C GLY A 259 -7.69 -23.33 -6.43
N GLU A 260 -8.45 -23.09 -5.36
CA GLU A 260 -9.92 -23.06 -5.37
C GLU A 260 -10.45 -21.64 -5.61
N ASP A 261 -11.49 -21.49 -6.43
CA ASP A 261 -12.07 -20.17 -6.75
C ASP A 261 -12.63 -19.47 -5.50
N ILE A 262 -12.13 -18.27 -5.19
CA ILE A 262 -12.70 -17.41 -4.15
C ILE A 262 -14.06 -16.88 -4.63
N GLN A 263 -15.09 -17.20 -3.85
CA GLN A 263 -16.45 -16.72 -3.99
C GLN A 263 -16.72 -15.57 -3.02
N TYR A 264 -17.76 -14.79 -3.33
CA TYR A 264 -18.15 -13.64 -2.53
C TYR A 264 -19.56 -13.81 -2.00
N TRP A 265 -19.75 -13.42 -0.75
CA TRP A 265 -21.05 -13.18 -0.16
C TRP A 265 -21.13 -11.73 0.32
N VAL A 266 -22.27 -11.07 0.07
CA VAL A 266 -22.55 -9.73 0.60
C VAL A 266 -23.84 -9.81 1.43
N SER A 267 -23.81 -9.24 2.63
CA SER A 267 -24.96 -9.24 3.53
C SER A 267 -26.18 -8.54 2.92
N ASP A 268 -27.38 -8.88 3.40
CA ASP A 268 -28.65 -8.31 2.90
C ASP A 268 -28.72 -6.77 3.04
N ASP A 269 -28.03 -6.20 4.03
CA ASP A 269 -27.89 -4.75 4.23
C ASP A 269 -26.73 -4.14 3.44
N GLY A 270 -25.86 -4.96 2.81
CA GLY A 270 -24.70 -4.52 2.06
C GLY A 270 -23.52 -4.07 2.92
N HIS A 271 -23.57 -4.24 4.23
CA HIS A 271 -22.56 -3.73 5.17
C HIS A 271 -21.41 -4.69 5.44
N SER A 272 -21.56 -5.96 5.07
CA SER A 272 -20.53 -6.97 5.22
C SER A 272 -20.29 -7.71 3.91
N LEU A 273 -19.04 -8.02 3.64
CA LEU A 273 -18.58 -8.82 2.52
C LEU A 273 -17.64 -9.91 3.03
N VAL A 274 -17.82 -11.12 2.51
CA VAL A 274 -17.03 -12.31 2.86
C VAL A 274 -16.47 -12.91 1.58
N GLY A 275 -15.15 -13.07 1.50
CA GLY A 275 -14.45 -13.86 0.50
C GLY A 275 -14.19 -15.27 1.04
N TYR A 276 -14.64 -16.31 0.34
CA TYR A 276 -14.59 -17.68 0.83
C TYR A 276 -14.39 -18.71 -0.29
N VAL A 277 -13.83 -19.86 0.07
CA VAL A 277 -13.78 -21.05 -0.80
C VAL A 277 -14.67 -22.15 -0.21
N ILE A 278 -15.12 -23.09 -1.05
CA ILE A 278 -15.90 -24.24 -0.59
C ILE A 278 -14.95 -25.44 -0.51
N LYS A 279 -14.86 -26.04 0.69
CA LYS A 279 -14.04 -27.23 0.95
C LYS A 279 -14.95 -28.41 1.28
N GLU A 280 -14.50 -29.61 0.91
CA GLU A 280 -15.13 -30.85 1.35
C GLU A 280 -14.58 -31.27 2.71
N SER A 281 -15.45 -31.70 3.62
CA SER A 281 -15.04 -32.32 4.88
C SER A 281 -15.78 -33.63 5.14
N ASP A 282 -15.03 -34.60 5.66
CA ASP A 282 -15.57 -35.84 6.22
C ASP A 282 -16.20 -35.62 7.61
N TYR A 283 -16.20 -34.39 8.13
CA TYR A 283 -16.77 -34.02 9.42
C TYR A 283 -17.61 -32.74 9.30
N SER A 284 -18.78 -32.70 9.94
CA SER A 284 -19.46 -31.42 10.19
C SER A 284 -18.74 -30.74 11.36
N LEU A 285 -18.29 -29.51 11.13
CA LEU A 285 -17.58 -28.68 12.11
C LEU A 285 -18.48 -28.38 13.32
N LYS A 286 -19.80 -28.31 13.09
CA LYS A 286 -20.80 -28.01 14.14
C LYS A 286 -21.55 -29.22 14.69
N SER A 287 -21.30 -30.45 14.20
CA SER A 287 -21.95 -31.66 14.71
C SER A 287 -21.02 -32.85 14.95
N ILE A 288 -20.73 -33.10 16.24
CA ILE A 288 -20.15 -34.37 16.70
C ILE A 288 -21.29 -35.40 16.79
N SER A 289 -21.64 -36.03 15.67
CA SER A 289 -22.57 -37.17 15.67
C SER A 289 -21.78 -38.49 15.69
N LEU A 290 -21.53 -39.03 16.88
CA LEU A 290 -20.71 -40.24 17.13
C LEU A 290 -21.29 -41.58 16.60
N ASP A 291 -22.36 -41.54 15.79
CA ASP A 291 -23.21 -42.72 15.51
C ASP A 291 -23.54 -42.95 14.03
N GLN A 292 -23.16 -42.04 13.12
CA GLN A 292 -23.42 -42.18 11.68
C GLN A 292 -22.11 -42.08 10.90
N THR A 293 -22.01 -42.82 9.78
CA THR A 293 -21.04 -42.47 8.73
C THR A 293 -21.26 -40.99 8.44
N PRO A 294 -20.30 -40.11 8.74
CA PRO A 294 -20.55 -38.69 8.56
C PRO A 294 -20.88 -38.47 7.08
N PRO A 295 -21.95 -37.73 6.75
CA PRO A 295 -22.12 -37.30 5.38
C PRO A 295 -20.90 -36.44 5.02
N THR A 296 -20.34 -36.62 3.82
CA THR A 296 -19.46 -35.60 3.23
C THR A 296 -20.25 -34.29 3.21
N SER A 297 -19.82 -33.29 3.97
CA SER A 297 -20.44 -31.97 4.00
C SER A 297 -19.47 -30.94 3.44
N GLU A 298 -19.96 -30.11 2.53
CA GLU A 298 -19.27 -28.91 2.10
C GLU A 298 -19.36 -27.86 3.20
N TYR A 299 -18.26 -27.16 3.46
CA TYR A 299 -18.21 -25.99 4.33
C TYR A 299 -17.52 -24.83 3.62
N ALA A 300 -17.79 -23.62 4.07
CA ALA A 300 -17.14 -22.42 3.58
C ALA A 300 -15.93 -22.11 4.46
N GLU A 301 -14.76 -22.12 3.86
CA GLU A 301 -13.53 -21.63 4.47
C GLU A 301 -13.39 -20.14 4.12
N ILE A 302 -13.39 -19.29 5.13
CA ILE A 302 -13.39 -17.84 4.99
C ILE A 302 -11.94 -17.36 4.85
N ILE A 303 -11.62 -16.77 3.70
CA ILE A 303 -10.28 -16.28 3.38
C ILE A 303 -10.10 -14.84 3.86
N PHE A 304 -11.09 -13.97 3.63
CA PHE A 304 -11.07 -12.59 4.12
C PHE A 304 -12.46 -12.04 4.33
N THR A 305 -12.57 -10.98 5.14
CA THR A 305 -13.81 -10.25 5.39
C THR A 305 -13.60 -8.74 5.28
N ALA A 306 -14.66 -8.02 4.93
CA ALA A 306 -14.72 -6.57 4.97
C ALA A 306 -16.07 -6.12 5.55
N GLU A 307 -16.03 -5.26 6.57
CA GLU A 307 -17.20 -4.80 7.30
C GLU A 307 -17.23 -3.27 7.41
N LEU A 308 -18.38 -2.67 7.13
CA LEU A 308 -18.65 -1.26 7.37
C LEU A 308 -19.10 -1.09 8.82
N THR A 309 -18.15 -0.75 9.69
CA THR A 309 -18.41 -0.56 11.12
C THR A 309 -19.22 0.70 11.43
N ASN A 310 -19.15 1.70 10.54
CA ASN A 310 -19.94 2.93 10.64
C ASN A 310 -20.15 3.58 9.27
N VAL A 311 -21.35 3.44 8.73
CA VAL A 311 -21.71 3.98 7.40
C VAL A 311 -21.80 5.51 7.37
N ASP A 312 -22.06 6.17 8.50
CA ASP A 312 -22.16 7.64 8.55
C ASP A 312 -20.79 8.31 8.40
N THR A 313 -19.73 7.62 8.83
CA THR A 313 -18.35 8.14 8.81
C THR A 313 -17.47 7.43 7.79
N GLY A 314 -17.92 6.30 7.23
CA GLY A 314 -17.11 5.45 6.37
C GLY A 314 -16.10 4.59 7.12
N GLU A 315 -16.23 4.41 8.44
CA GLU A 315 -15.32 3.54 9.19
C GLU A 315 -15.56 2.08 8.81
N PHE A 316 -14.49 1.36 8.50
CA PHE A 316 -14.55 -0.03 8.09
C PHE A 316 -13.49 -0.86 8.83
N ARG A 317 -13.63 -2.19 8.71
CA ARG A 317 -12.65 -3.17 9.13
C ARG A 317 -12.48 -4.23 8.06
N VAL A 318 -11.25 -4.68 7.85
CA VAL A 318 -10.89 -5.82 7.00
C VAL A 318 -10.11 -6.82 7.82
N ALA A 319 -10.29 -8.11 7.55
CA ALA A 319 -9.46 -9.18 8.08
C ALA A 319 -9.10 -10.17 6.98
N LEU A 320 -7.82 -10.57 6.93
CA LEU A 320 -7.29 -11.69 6.16
C LEU A 320 -7.09 -12.88 7.11
N TYR A 321 -7.51 -14.06 6.70
CA TYR A 321 -7.48 -15.28 7.49
C TYR A 321 -6.72 -16.42 6.80
N GLY A 322 -6.71 -16.42 5.47
CA GLY A 322 -5.99 -17.41 4.67
C GLY A 322 -5.37 -16.78 3.44
N PRO A 323 -4.54 -17.56 2.74
CA PRO A 323 -3.78 -17.07 1.60
C PRO A 323 -4.68 -16.84 0.39
N VAL A 324 -4.26 -15.93 -0.48
CA VAL A 324 -4.83 -15.65 -1.79
C VAL A 324 -3.75 -15.99 -2.80
N ASP A 325 -4.05 -16.81 -3.80
CA ASP A 325 -3.01 -17.25 -4.73
C ASP A 325 -2.56 -16.09 -5.62
N HIS A 326 -1.25 -15.85 -5.65
CA HIS A 326 -0.64 -14.82 -6.46
C HIS A 326 -0.32 -15.29 -7.88
N PRO A 327 -0.28 -14.38 -8.88
CA PRO A 327 0.01 -14.74 -10.27
C PRO A 327 1.44 -15.24 -10.50
N ASP A 328 2.40 -14.83 -9.66
CA ASP A 328 3.81 -15.20 -9.73
C ASP A 328 4.28 -15.89 -8.45
N GLY A 329 3.82 -17.13 -8.20
CA GLY A 329 4.20 -17.92 -7.02
C GLY A 329 5.66 -18.41 -6.98
N ALA A 330 6.60 -17.63 -7.51
CA ALA A 330 8.04 -17.91 -7.45
C ALA A 330 8.82 -16.77 -6.76
N THR A 331 8.18 -15.66 -6.45
CA THR A 331 8.79 -14.49 -5.82
C THR A 331 7.75 -13.75 -5.00
N GLU A 332 8.15 -13.20 -3.86
CA GLU A 332 7.42 -12.14 -3.17
C GLU A 332 6.85 -11.10 -4.15
N ASP A 333 5.51 -11.02 -4.22
CA ASP A 333 4.79 -10.03 -5.03
C ASP A 333 3.48 -9.56 -4.37
N ASN A 334 2.94 -8.44 -4.84
CA ASN A 334 1.68 -7.91 -4.30
C ASN A 334 0.50 -8.18 -5.23
N LEU A 335 -0.63 -8.59 -4.65
CA LEU A 335 -1.90 -8.74 -5.32
C LEU A 335 -2.91 -7.67 -4.88
N PHE A 336 -3.40 -6.89 -5.85
CA PHE A 336 -4.46 -5.91 -5.60
C PHE A 336 -5.88 -6.49 -5.79
N VAL A 337 -6.64 -6.62 -4.71
CA VAL A 337 -8.07 -6.97 -4.73
C VAL A 337 -8.93 -5.73 -4.54
N ASN A 338 -9.74 -5.35 -5.54
CA ASN A 338 -10.54 -4.12 -5.48
C ASN A 338 -12.01 -4.42 -5.17
N LEU A 339 -12.39 -4.37 -3.88
CA LEU A 339 -13.76 -4.56 -3.43
C LEU A 339 -14.59 -3.32 -3.74
N GLY A 340 -15.56 -3.44 -4.64
CA GLY A 340 -16.39 -2.33 -5.06
C GLY A 340 -17.46 -1.97 -4.02
N PHE A 341 -17.67 -0.68 -3.78
CA PHE A 341 -18.78 -0.17 -2.96
C PHE A 341 -19.46 1.03 -3.62
N THR A 342 -20.67 1.35 -3.15
CA THR A 342 -21.45 2.52 -3.55
C THR A 342 -21.88 3.29 -2.31
N ILE A 343 -21.69 4.60 -2.32
CA ILE A 343 -22.23 5.52 -1.31
C ILE A 343 -23.48 6.20 -1.85
N SER A 344 -24.41 6.51 -0.95
CA SER A 344 -25.52 7.43 -1.19
C SER A 344 -25.56 8.50 -0.12
N ASP A 345 -25.93 9.72 -0.49
CA ASP A 345 -26.21 10.79 0.48
C ASP A 345 -27.66 10.79 0.96
N PHE A 346 -28.05 11.83 1.70
CA PHE A 346 -29.38 11.96 2.27
C PHE A 346 -30.51 12.13 1.25
N ASP A 347 -30.23 12.66 0.07
CA ASP A 347 -31.24 12.96 -0.95
C ASP A 347 -31.32 11.91 -2.07
N GLY A 348 -30.31 11.05 -2.14
CA GLY A 348 -30.25 9.83 -2.93
C GLY A 348 -29.28 9.89 -4.11
N ASP A 349 -28.45 10.93 -4.22
CA ASP A 349 -27.33 10.91 -5.17
C ASP A 349 -26.29 9.86 -4.75
N THR A 350 -25.51 9.36 -5.73
CA THR A 350 -24.64 8.19 -5.51
C THR A 350 -23.26 8.34 -6.14
N ALA A 351 -22.26 7.74 -5.51
CA ALA A 351 -20.90 7.61 -6.05
C ALA A 351 -20.34 6.22 -5.79
N ALA A 352 -19.49 5.74 -6.71
CA ALA A 352 -18.85 4.43 -6.60
C ALA A 352 -17.39 4.58 -6.17
N GLY A 353 -16.95 3.72 -5.26
CA GLY A 353 -15.58 3.64 -4.78
C GLY A 353 -15.06 2.20 -4.77
N ALA A 354 -13.80 2.04 -4.36
CA ALA A 354 -13.21 0.72 -4.16
C ALA A 354 -12.38 0.69 -2.87
N LEU A 355 -12.60 -0.36 -2.07
CA LEU A 355 -11.70 -0.74 -1.00
C LEU A 355 -10.70 -1.73 -1.60
N ARG A 356 -9.48 -1.26 -1.84
CA ARG A 356 -8.38 -2.06 -2.36
C ARG A 356 -7.67 -2.75 -1.20
N LEU A 357 -7.66 -4.07 -1.23
CA LEU A 357 -6.73 -4.89 -0.48
C LEU A 357 -5.46 -4.97 -1.31
N ASP A 358 -4.34 -4.63 -0.68
CA ASP A 358 -2.99 -4.77 -1.20
C ASP A 358 -2.38 -5.89 -0.36
N ILE A 359 -2.36 -7.09 -0.93
CA ILE A 359 -1.99 -8.32 -0.24
C ILE A 359 -0.57 -8.63 -0.69
N ASP A 360 0.36 -8.63 0.25
CA ASP A 360 1.75 -9.07 0.03
C ASP A 360 1.82 -10.60 0.15
N ASP A 361 2.52 -11.24 -0.79
CA ASP A 361 2.74 -12.70 -0.80
C ASP A 361 3.68 -13.11 0.34
N ASP A 362 3.92 -14.40 0.47
CA ASP A 362 5.11 -14.89 1.16
C ASP A 362 6.02 -15.69 0.22
N SER A 363 7.21 -16.03 0.70
CA SER A 363 8.15 -16.90 -0.01
C SER A 363 8.64 -18.03 0.88
N PRO A 364 8.90 -19.20 0.27
CA PRO A 364 9.43 -20.32 1.01
C PRO A 364 10.85 -20.03 1.51
N ILE A 365 11.11 -20.37 2.77
CA ILE A 365 12.41 -20.20 3.42
C ILE A 365 13.01 -21.51 3.91
N ILE A 366 14.33 -21.49 4.13
CA ILE A 366 15.04 -22.55 4.85
C ILE A 366 15.30 -22.04 6.27
N ASP A 367 14.49 -22.48 7.24
CA ASP A 367 14.60 -22.04 8.63
C ASP A 367 15.42 -23.03 9.48
N GLU A 368 16.74 -22.90 9.41
CA GLU A 368 17.68 -23.66 10.23
C GLU A 368 17.45 -23.50 11.76
N ASN A 369 16.64 -22.54 12.22
CA ASN A 369 16.37 -22.27 13.64
C ASN A 369 15.09 -22.92 14.19
N GLN A 370 14.09 -23.23 13.36
CA GLN A 370 12.83 -23.88 13.83
C GLN A 370 13.07 -25.31 14.30
N HIS A 371 14.07 -25.99 13.72
CA HIS A 371 14.43 -27.37 14.05
C HIS A 371 15.81 -27.46 14.72
N GLN A 372 16.06 -26.68 15.79
CA GLN A 372 17.28 -26.78 16.63
C GLN A 372 17.42 -28.11 17.43
N GLY A 373 16.84 -29.20 16.93
CA GLY A 373 16.88 -30.54 17.48
C GLY A 373 17.70 -31.56 16.67
N GLU A 374 17.83 -31.42 15.35
CA GLU A 374 18.36 -32.49 14.50
C GLU A 374 19.31 -31.97 13.42
N GLY A 375 20.46 -31.43 13.87
CA GLY A 375 21.66 -31.34 13.04
C GLY A 375 22.38 -32.69 12.94
N GLU A 376 21.63 -33.78 12.73
CA GLU A 376 22.21 -35.07 12.42
C GLU A 376 22.44 -35.08 10.90
N ASP A 377 23.67 -35.36 10.47
CA ASP A 377 23.94 -35.59 9.06
C ASP A 377 23.09 -36.80 8.62
N LEU A 378 22.53 -36.75 7.41
CA LEU A 378 21.97 -37.95 6.78
C LEU A 378 23.13 -38.93 6.53
N THR A 379 23.13 -40.08 7.20
CA THR A 379 24.20 -41.08 7.11
C THR A 379 23.69 -42.39 6.53
N ALA A 380 24.47 -42.98 5.64
CA ALA A 380 24.21 -44.29 5.09
C ALA A 380 25.49 -45.11 5.12
N ASP A 381 25.41 -46.33 5.65
CA ASP A 381 26.50 -47.30 5.67
C ASP A 381 26.33 -48.33 4.54
N GLU A 382 27.41 -48.63 3.82
CA GLU A 382 27.44 -49.70 2.82
C GLU A 382 27.22 -51.09 3.46
N ASP A 383 27.54 -51.23 4.74
CA ASP A 383 27.37 -52.47 5.50
C ASP A 383 25.89 -52.80 5.78
N ASP A 384 24.99 -51.81 5.62
CA ASP A 384 23.53 -51.93 5.79
C ASP A 384 22.78 -52.25 4.48
N ILE A 385 23.47 -52.41 3.35
CA ILE A 385 22.83 -52.75 2.06
C ILE A 385 22.13 -54.11 2.15
N ASP A 386 20.81 -54.13 1.93
CA ASP A 386 19.99 -55.34 2.10
C ASP A 386 20.52 -56.55 1.30
N GLY A 387 20.83 -57.61 2.03
CA GLY A 387 21.27 -58.90 1.49
C GLY A 387 22.69 -58.93 0.92
N ARG A 388 23.46 -57.83 0.99
CA ARG A 388 24.85 -57.76 0.49
C ARG A 388 25.86 -57.15 1.46
N GLY A 389 25.42 -56.27 2.35
CA GLY A 389 26.19 -55.78 3.48
C GLY A 389 26.67 -56.92 4.38
N ASN A 390 27.82 -56.74 5.03
CA ASN A 390 28.41 -57.74 5.93
C ASN A 390 27.86 -57.64 7.36
N ASP A 391 27.22 -56.53 7.76
CA ASP A 391 26.56 -56.28 9.07
C ASP A 391 27.29 -56.98 10.23
N ASP A 392 28.61 -56.80 10.28
CA ASP A 392 29.49 -57.59 11.15
C ASP A 392 29.84 -56.89 12.46
N TYR A 393 29.30 -55.68 12.68
CA TYR A 393 29.48 -54.83 13.86
C TYR A 393 30.96 -54.64 14.18
N ALA A 394 31.80 -54.50 13.14
CA ALA A 394 33.21 -54.28 13.28
C ALA A 394 33.50 -52.86 13.83
N PRO A 395 34.72 -52.63 14.35
CA PRO A 395 35.13 -51.30 14.76
C PRO A 395 35.27 -50.40 13.53
N GLY A 396 34.26 -49.59 13.24
CA GLY A 396 34.23 -48.68 12.09
C GLY A 396 32.83 -48.47 11.56
N ASP A 397 31.96 -49.47 11.71
CA ASP A 397 30.55 -49.48 11.32
C ASP A 397 29.84 -48.34 12.07
N ASP A 398 29.21 -47.46 11.31
CA ASP A 398 28.39 -46.37 11.80
C ASP A 398 26.91 -46.75 11.80
N ASP A 399 26.15 -46.12 12.69
CA ASP A 399 24.70 -46.27 12.65
C ASP A 399 24.21 -45.48 11.41
N SER A 400 23.49 -46.14 10.50
CA SER A 400 22.79 -45.44 9.41
C SER A 400 21.62 -44.63 9.98
N ASN A 401 21.61 -43.32 9.70
CA ASN A 401 20.42 -42.48 9.81
C ASN A 401 19.96 -42.14 8.40
N ASN A 402 19.09 -43.00 7.87
CA ASN A 402 18.64 -42.90 6.49
C ASN A 402 17.43 -41.97 6.30
N TYR A 403 17.01 -41.25 7.33
CA TYR A 403 15.93 -40.27 7.27
C TYR A 403 16.33 -38.95 7.93
N GLN A 404 15.97 -37.84 7.31
CA GLN A 404 16.15 -36.51 7.88
C GLN A 404 14.98 -35.60 7.52
N TRP A 405 14.58 -34.75 8.46
CA TRP A 405 13.64 -33.66 8.20
C TRP A 405 14.40 -32.43 7.69
N LEU A 406 14.02 -31.91 6.52
CA LEU A 406 14.52 -30.64 5.99
C LEU A 406 13.78 -29.48 6.66
N PRO A 407 14.51 -28.50 7.20
CA PRO A 407 13.92 -27.34 7.86
C PRO A 407 13.48 -26.31 6.81
N LEU A 408 12.37 -26.60 6.12
CA LEU A 408 11.74 -25.72 5.15
C LEU A 408 10.52 -25.07 5.82
N ASN A 409 10.14 -23.89 5.37
CA ASN A 409 8.82 -23.33 5.65
C ASN A 409 8.30 -22.79 4.33
N PHE A 410 7.17 -23.31 3.85
CA PHE A 410 6.62 -22.93 2.55
C PHE A 410 5.77 -21.67 2.59
N GLY A 411 5.44 -21.14 3.78
CA GLY A 411 4.53 -20.01 3.90
C GLY A 411 3.07 -20.44 4.09
N ALA A 412 2.18 -19.47 4.03
CA ALA A 412 0.75 -19.57 4.28
C ALA A 412 0.02 -20.36 3.19
N ASP A 413 0.49 -20.30 1.94
CA ASP A 413 -0.04 -21.05 0.79
C ASP A 413 0.36 -22.54 0.82
N GLY A 414 1.48 -22.85 1.47
CA GLY A 414 2.01 -24.20 1.64
C GLY A 414 2.80 -24.69 0.43
N PRO A 415 3.23 -25.97 0.43
CA PRO A 415 4.05 -26.49 -0.64
C PRO A 415 3.31 -26.48 -1.99
N ALA A 416 4.05 -26.14 -3.05
CA ALA A 416 3.55 -26.23 -4.40
C ALA A 416 3.00 -27.64 -4.73
N ALA A 417 1.93 -27.70 -5.51
CA ALA A 417 1.25 -28.95 -5.84
C ALA A 417 2.11 -29.94 -6.65
N ASP A 418 3.07 -29.43 -7.42
CA ASP A 418 4.01 -30.20 -8.24
C ASP A 418 5.44 -29.80 -7.86
N ASP A 419 6.31 -30.77 -7.60
CA ASP A 419 7.75 -30.59 -7.32
C ASP A 419 8.08 -29.51 -6.26
N PRO A 420 7.49 -29.54 -5.04
CA PRO A 420 7.73 -28.51 -4.02
C PRO A 420 9.19 -28.44 -3.55
N VAL A 421 9.93 -29.54 -3.67
CA VAL A 421 11.35 -29.62 -3.29
C VAL A 421 12.11 -30.35 -4.38
N ALA A 422 13.14 -29.70 -4.95
CA ALA A 422 14.02 -30.32 -5.93
C ALA A 422 15.47 -30.38 -5.41
N LEU A 423 16.05 -31.57 -5.41
CA LEU A 423 17.46 -31.75 -5.05
C LEU A 423 18.37 -31.50 -6.26
N SER A 424 19.35 -30.61 -6.09
CA SER A 424 20.33 -30.32 -7.14
C SER A 424 21.29 -31.49 -7.35
N PRO A 425 21.47 -32.00 -8.59
CA PRO A 425 22.50 -32.98 -8.91
C PRO A 425 23.91 -32.36 -8.97
N GLU A 426 24.03 -31.03 -8.83
CA GLU A 426 25.30 -30.33 -8.87
C GLU A 426 25.99 -30.31 -7.50
N GLY A 427 27.33 -30.36 -7.50
CA GLY A 427 28.12 -30.17 -6.28
C GLY A 427 28.25 -31.40 -5.37
N ILE A 428 27.74 -32.56 -5.78
CA ILE A 428 27.89 -33.81 -5.04
C ILE A 428 29.32 -34.37 -5.20
N VAL A 429 30.11 -34.27 -4.14
CA VAL A 429 31.54 -34.64 -4.12
C VAL A 429 31.95 -35.20 -2.77
N ASP A 430 33.09 -35.92 -2.72
CA ASP A 430 33.72 -36.33 -1.47
C ASP A 430 34.31 -35.14 -0.70
N GLN A 431 34.79 -35.39 0.52
CA GLN A 431 35.48 -34.42 1.38
C GLN A 431 36.74 -33.75 0.76
N TYR A 432 37.20 -34.23 -0.40
CA TYR A 432 38.34 -33.69 -1.15
C TYR A 432 37.91 -32.99 -2.46
N GLY A 433 36.61 -32.95 -2.77
CA GLY A 433 36.06 -32.35 -3.97
C GLY A 433 36.13 -33.24 -5.22
N ASN A 434 36.33 -34.55 -5.08
CA ASN A 434 36.26 -35.49 -6.19
C ASN A 434 34.84 -36.08 -6.32
N ALA A 435 34.46 -36.46 -7.54
CA ALA A 435 33.23 -37.21 -7.76
C ALA A 435 33.25 -38.55 -7.02
N LEU A 436 32.09 -38.96 -6.51
CA LEU A 436 31.91 -40.26 -5.86
C LEU A 436 32.02 -41.38 -6.90
N THR A 437 32.47 -42.56 -6.48
CA THR A 437 32.61 -43.71 -7.37
C THR A 437 32.02 -44.96 -6.73
N SER A 438 31.25 -45.73 -7.48
CA SER A 438 30.85 -47.09 -7.11
C SER A 438 31.65 -48.09 -7.96
N ASN A 439 32.28 -49.08 -7.30
CA ASN A 439 33.15 -50.07 -7.96
C ASN A 439 34.26 -49.47 -8.85
N GLY A 440 34.70 -48.24 -8.54
CA GLY A 440 35.71 -47.49 -9.29
C GLY A 440 35.21 -46.82 -10.58
N VAL A 441 33.89 -46.79 -10.80
CA VAL A 441 33.22 -46.01 -11.85
C VAL A 441 32.57 -44.80 -11.20
N GLU A 442 32.72 -43.62 -11.82
CA GLU A 442 32.13 -42.37 -11.35
C GLU A 442 30.61 -42.43 -11.33
N ILE A 443 30.00 -41.98 -10.25
CA ILE A 443 28.55 -41.89 -10.07
C ILE A 443 28.07 -40.60 -10.75
N GLN A 444 27.02 -40.73 -11.56
CA GLN A 444 26.27 -39.64 -12.17
C GLN A 444 24.95 -39.46 -11.41
N TYR A 445 24.44 -38.23 -11.39
CA TYR A 445 23.23 -37.87 -10.66
C TYR A 445 22.19 -37.27 -11.60
N THR A 446 20.92 -37.58 -11.35
CA THR A 446 19.79 -36.93 -12.01
C THR A 446 18.65 -36.79 -11.02
N TRP A 447 17.98 -35.63 -11.03
CA TRP A 447 16.69 -35.46 -10.37
C TRP A 447 15.59 -36.04 -11.25
N ASP A 448 14.70 -36.82 -10.67
CA ASP A 448 13.47 -37.30 -11.29
C ASP A 448 12.27 -36.65 -10.61
N ALA A 449 11.74 -35.60 -11.25
CA ALA A 449 10.58 -34.83 -10.80
C ALA A 449 9.30 -35.68 -10.66
N ASP A 450 9.11 -36.68 -11.53
CA ASP A 450 7.92 -37.53 -11.47
C ASP A 450 7.87 -38.40 -10.20
N SER A 451 9.01 -38.59 -9.51
CA SER A 451 9.14 -39.43 -8.32
C SER A 451 9.81 -38.74 -7.14
N ASP A 452 10.01 -37.42 -7.21
CA ASP A 452 10.71 -36.63 -6.19
C ASP A 452 12.03 -37.27 -5.71
N THR A 453 12.77 -37.89 -6.64
CA THR A 453 13.94 -38.72 -6.29
C THR A 453 15.19 -38.25 -7.03
N LEU A 454 16.26 -38.00 -6.27
CA LEU A 454 17.61 -37.87 -6.81
C LEU A 454 18.22 -39.26 -6.98
N ILE A 455 18.57 -39.60 -8.21
CA ILE A 455 19.06 -40.93 -8.59
C ILE A 455 20.56 -40.85 -8.90
N GLY A 456 21.37 -41.55 -8.10
CA GLY A 456 22.79 -41.77 -8.36
C GLY A 456 23.02 -43.10 -9.09
N TYR A 457 23.68 -43.09 -10.24
CA TYR A 457 23.90 -44.27 -11.09
C TYR A 457 25.27 -44.27 -11.77
N THR A 458 25.80 -45.43 -12.13
CA THR A 458 27.08 -45.55 -12.87
C THR A 458 26.88 -45.78 -14.36
N ASP A 459 25.92 -46.64 -14.74
CA ASP A 459 25.63 -47.03 -16.13
C ASP A 459 24.21 -46.66 -16.58
N ASP A 460 23.18 -46.98 -15.79
CA ASP A 460 21.76 -46.80 -16.12
C ASP A 460 20.93 -46.37 -14.89
N VAL A 461 20.05 -45.39 -15.06
CA VAL A 461 19.15 -44.85 -14.03
C VAL A 461 18.19 -45.90 -13.47
N THR A 462 17.89 -46.95 -14.22
CA THR A 462 17.02 -48.05 -13.75
C THR A 462 17.74 -49.05 -12.85
N SER A 463 19.04 -48.86 -12.64
CA SER A 463 19.88 -49.63 -11.72
C SER A 463 20.73 -48.66 -10.91
N PRO A 464 20.10 -47.89 -10.00
CA PRO A 464 20.81 -46.93 -9.18
C PRO A 464 21.81 -47.61 -8.24
N VAL A 465 22.79 -46.84 -7.80
CA VAL A 465 23.70 -47.18 -6.69
C VAL A 465 23.32 -46.44 -5.41
N LEU A 466 22.59 -45.33 -5.53
CA LEU A 466 21.92 -44.67 -4.42
C LEU A 466 20.69 -43.91 -4.91
N THR A 467 19.71 -43.73 -4.05
CA THR A 467 18.59 -42.81 -4.26
C THR A 467 18.42 -41.92 -3.04
N ILE A 468 18.02 -40.67 -3.27
CA ILE A 468 17.55 -39.76 -2.22
C ILE A 468 16.14 -39.35 -2.59
N LEU A 469 15.15 -39.83 -1.83
CA LEU A 469 13.73 -39.54 -2.02
C LEU A 469 13.33 -38.37 -1.13
N VAL A 470 12.57 -37.42 -1.67
CA VAL A 470 11.84 -36.43 -0.88
C VAL A 470 10.38 -36.89 -0.77
N GLU A 471 9.87 -36.97 0.46
CA GLU A 471 8.47 -37.29 0.73
C GLU A 471 8.00 -36.60 2.02
N ASP A 472 6.75 -36.82 2.44
CA ASP A 472 6.18 -36.19 3.65
C ASP A 472 6.36 -34.66 3.66
N VAL A 473 6.06 -34.00 2.53
CA VAL A 473 6.15 -32.55 2.41
C VAL A 473 4.96 -31.91 3.14
N GLU A 474 5.26 -31.12 4.16
CA GLU A 474 4.31 -30.37 4.97
C GLU A 474 4.67 -28.87 4.91
N GLN A 475 3.82 -28.01 5.49
CA GLN A 475 4.05 -26.56 5.51
C GLN A 475 5.40 -26.18 6.13
N ASP A 476 5.82 -26.92 7.16
CA ASP A 476 7.03 -26.66 7.97
C ASP A 476 8.17 -27.67 7.74
N GLY A 477 8.16 -28.36 6.58
CA GLY A 477 9.32 -29.11 6.14
C GLY A 477 9.06 -30.22 5.14
N ALA A 478 10.08 -31.04 4.92
CA ALA A 478 9.98 -32.22 4.07
C ALA A 478 10.88 -33.34 4.60
N GLY A 479 10.42 -34.58 4.52
CA GLY A 479 11.20 -35.77 4.80
C GLY A 479 12.14 -36.12 3.65
N VAL A 480 13.37 -36.53 3.96
CA VAL A 480 14.33 -37.04 2.99
C VAL A 480 14.87 -38.39 3.41
N TYR A 481 14.86 -39.34 2.48
CA TYR A 481 15.34 -40.71 2.71
C TYR A 481 16.49 -41.07 1.76
N ILE A 482 17.56 -41.65 2.28
CA ILE A 482 18.66 -42.19 1.47
C ILE A 482 18.65 -43.72 1.47
N ASP A 483 18.76 -44.32 0.29
CA ASP A 483 18.95 -45.75 0.12
C ASP A 483 20.20 -46.03 -0.73
N LEU A 484 20.95 -47.06 -0.34
CA LEU A 484 22.12 -47.54 -1.08
C LEU A 484 21.84 -48.88 -1.78
N PHE A 485 22.42 -49.05 -2.97
CA PHE A 485 22.24 -50.21 -3.84
C PHE A 485 23.56 -50.64 -4.48
N ASP A 486 23.63 -51.90 -4.95
CA ASP A 486 24.80 -52.51 -5.60
C ASP A 486 24.52 -53.10 -7.00
#